data_AF-A0A519X131-F1
#
_entry.id   AF-A0A519X131-F1
#
_cell.length_a   1.000
_cell.length_b   1.000
_cell.length_c   1.000
_cell.angle_alpha   90.00
_cell.angle_beta   90.00
_cell.angle_gamma   90.00
#
_symmetry.space_group_name_H-M   'P 1'
#
loop_
_entity.id
_entity.type
_entity.pdbx_description
1 polymer ?
#
loop_
_entity_poly.entity_id
_entity_poly.type
_entity_poly.pdbx_seq_one_letter_code
_entity_poly.pdbx_strand_id
1 'polypeptide(L)'
;LDPPAFGHGPNGEKWKLEDHIQEMMHDVVQLLDEQEHFLILNTYSLGFSSVIVENLIKTSFPQVTNLETGELYLQATSGIKLPLGVFGKFNKFTV
;
A
#
# COMPACT_ATOMS: atom_id res chain seq x y z
N LEU A 1 -5.50 0.12 3.39
CA LEU A 1 -4.82 1.41 3.60
C LEU A 1 -4.88 2.20 2.30
N ASP A 2 -5.28 3.46 2.38
CA ASP A 2 -5.36 4.37 1.23
C ASP A 2 -4.83 5.77 1.61
N PRO A 3 -3.54 5.89 1.95
CA PRO A 3 -2.98 7.15 2.40
C PRO A 3 -2.88 8.17 1.24
N PRO A 4 -3.28 9.43 1.44
CA PRO A 4 -3.18 10.46 0.40
C PRO A 4 -1.72 10.91 0.19
N ALA A 5 -1.41 11.52 -0.96
CA ALA A 5 -0.08 12.09 -1.22
C ALA A 5 0.28 13.22 -0.24
N PHE A 6 -0.68 14.09 0.06
CA PHE A 6 -0.58 15.22 0.98
C PHE A 6 -1.86 15.31 1.81
N GLY A 7 -1.75 15.79 3.05
CA GLY A 7 -2.91 15.96 3.92
C GLY A 7 -2.60 16.77 5.17
N HIS A 8 -3.62 16.91 6.01
CA HIS A 8 -3.51 17.49 7.34
C HIS A 8 -4.07 16.51 8.37
N GLY A 9 -3.34 16.32 9.46
CA GLY A 9 -3.82 15.60 10.62
C GLY A 9 -4.87 16.40 11.41
N PRO A 10 -5.53 15.77 12.40
CA PRO A 10 -6.60 16.39 13.16
C PRO A 10 -6.19 17.69 13.88
N ASN A 11 -4.92 17.83 14.25
CA ASN A 11 -4.40 19.01 14.94
C ASN A 11 -3.60 19.95 14.01
N GLY A 12 -3.72 19.74 12.69
CA GLY A 12 -3.00 20.52 11.68
C GLY A 12 -1.60 20.00 11.37
N GLU A 13 -1.24 18.79 11.81
CA GLU A 13 0.01 18.14 11.42
C GLU A 13 0.08 18.03 9.89
N LYS A 14 1.20 18.41 9.28
CA LYS A 14 1.36 18.22 7.83
C LYS A 14 1.63 16.75 7.56
N TRP A 15 0.87 16.17 6.64
CA TRP A 15 1.12 14.84 6.11
C TRP A 15 1.69 14.94 4.70
N LYS A 16 2.79 14.23 4.46
CA LYS A 16 3.31 13.94 3.13
C LYS A 16 3.64 12.45 3.07
N LEU A 17 3.11 11.77 2.07
CA LEU A 17 3.22 10.31 1.97
C LEU A 17 4.67 9.83 2.03
N GLU A 18 5.57 10.44 1.24
CA GLU A 18 6.97 10.03 1.16
C GLU A 18 7.74 10.18 2.47
N ASP A 19 7.32 11.11 3.34
CA ASP A 19 7.98 11.37 4.62
C ASP A 19 7.57 10.35 5.69
N HIS A 20 6.37 9.77 5.57
CA HIS A 20 5.75 9.01 6.66
C HIS A 20 5.34 7.58 6.30
N ILE A 21 5.32 7.19 5.02
CA ILE A 21 4.79 5.89 4.59
C ILE A 21 5.54 4.71 5.20
N GLN A 22 6.86 4.84 5.40
CA GLN A 22 7.69 3.79 5.98
C GLN A 22 7.35 3.55 7.45
N GLU A 23 7.28 4.61 8.26
CA GLU A 23 6.89 4.54 9.67
C GLU A 23 5.46 4.00 9.81
N MET A 24 4.52 4.53 9.03
CA MET A 24 3.13 4.06 9.01
C MET A 24 3.05 2.56 8.70
N MET A 25 3.78 2.06 7.69
CA MET A 25 3.76 0.65 7.36
C MET A 25 4.39 -0.23 8.44
N HIS A 26 5.46 0.23 9.09
CA HIS A 26 6.06 -0.46 10.23
C HIS A 26 5.09 -0.61 11.40
N ASP A 27 4.30 0.43 11.68
CA ASP A 27 3.30 0.38 12.76
C ASP A 27 2.11 -0.49 12.38
N VAL A 28 1.58 -0.36 11.16
CA VAL A 28 0.40 -1.13 10.73
C VAL A 28 0.65 -2.64 10.77
N VAL A 29 1.84 -3.10 10.35
CA VAL A 29 2.11 -4.55 10.30
C VAL A 29 2.21 -5.17 11.70
N GLN A 30 2.50 -4.38 12.73
CA GLN A 30 2.47 -4.81 14.13
C GLN A 30 1.04 -4.95 14.68
N LEU A 31 0.05 -4.32 14.03
CA LEU A 31 -1.37 -4.42 14.40
C LEU A 31 -2.06 -5.62 13.76
N LEU A 32 -1.38 -6.35 12.86
CA LEU A 32 -1.94 -7.53 12.22
C LEU A 32 -2.11 -8.65 13.25
N ASP A 33 -3.27 -9.32 13.22
CA ASP A 33 -3.47 -10.52 14.02
C ASP A 33 -2.49 -11.63 13.57
N GLU A 34 -1.88 -12.31 14.53
CA GLU A 34 -0.84 -13.30 14.22
C GLU A 34 -1.36 -14.53 13.48
N GLN A 35 -2.66 -14.84 13.60
CA GLN A 35 -3.29 -16.02 13.02
C GLN A 35 -3.98 -15.69 11.70
N GLU A 36 -4.79 -14.63 11.66
CA GLU A 36 -5.65 -14.30 10.54
C GLU A 36 -5.68 -12.80 10.20
N HIS A 37 -5.17 -12.44 9.03
CA HIS A 37 -5.17 -11.04 8.59
C HIS A 37 -5.23 -10.89 7.07
N PHE A 38 -5.71 -9.73 6.64
CA PHE A 38 -5.61 -9.26 5.27
C PHE A 38 -5.16 -7.81 5.28
N LEU A 39 -4.10 -7.51 4.54
CA LEU A 39 -3.64 -6.13 4.33
C LEU A 39 -3.65 -5.83 2.84
N ILE A 40 -4.19 -4.65 2.51
CA ILE A 40 -4.05 -4.04 1.19
C ILE A 40 -3.60 -2.59 1.37
N LEU A 41 -2.53 -2.21 0.66
CA LEU A 41 -2.07 -0.84 0.52
C LEU A 41 -2.34 -0.40 -0.92
N ASN A 42 -2.92 0.78 -1.05
CA ASN A 42 -3.12 1.46 -2.31
C ASN A 42 -2.33 2.77 -2.30
N THR A 43 -1.68 3.11 -3.40
CA THR A 43 -1.01 4.40 -3.57
C THR A 43 -1.30 4.97 -4.96
N TYR A 44 -1.92 6.14 -4.98
CA TYR A 44 -2.24 6.90 -6.20
C TYR A 44 -1.24 8.04 -6.47
N SER A 45 -0.21 8.17 -5.63
CA SER A 45 0.77 9.24 -5.70
C SER A 45 1.68 9.07 -6.91
N LEU A 46 1.86 10.15 -7.67
CA LEU A 46 2.79 10.20 -8.81
C LEU A 46 4.20 9.79 -8.36
N GLY A 47 4.81 8.85 -9.09
CA GLY A 47 6.17 8.37 -8.83
C GLY A 47 6.27 7.07 -8.02
N PHE A 48 5.18 6.57 -7.44
CA PHE A 48 5.16 5.25 -6.81
C PHE A 48 4.96 4.16 -7.87
N SER A 49 5.94 3.27 -8.00
CA SER A 49 5.81 2.03 -8.77
C SER A 49 5.40 0.87 -7.86
N SER A 50 4.90 -0.21 -8.45
CA SER A 50 4.60 -1.45 -7.71
C SER A 50 5.84 -2.01 -7.00
N VAL A 51 7.04 -1.80 -7.56
CA VAL A 51 8.32 -2.19 -6.96
C VAL A 51 8.63 -1.43 -5.67
N ILE A 52 8.28 -0.13 -5.61
CA ILE A 52 8.44 0.66 -4.37
C ILE A 52 7.52 0.10 -3.28
N VAL A 53 6.27 -0.22 -3.63
CA VAL A 53 5.31 -0.84 -2.71
C VAL A 53 5.79 -2.22 -2.25
N GLU A 54 6.35 -3.03 -3.15
CA GLU A 54 6.93 -4.33 -2.83
C GLU A 54 8.04 -4.21 -1.79
N ASN A 55 9.02 -3.33 -2.04
CA ASN A 55 10.14 -3.09 -1.14
C ASN A 55 9.68 -2.58 0.22
N LEU A 56 8.76 -1.61 0.23
CA LEU A 56 8.18 -1.04 1.45
C LEU A 56 7.54 -2.13 2.34
N ILE A 57 6.73 -3.01 1.74
CA ILE A 57 6.06 -4.09 2.48
C ILE A 57 7.08 -5.11 2.96
N LYS A 58 8.02 -5.55 2.12
CA LYS A 58 9.05 -6.52 2.52
C LYS A 58 9.99 -6.00 3.60
N THR A 59 10.30 -4.71 3.59
CA THR A 59 11.10 -4.07 4.65
C THR A 59 10.31 -3.96 5.95
N SER A 60 9.02 -3.65 5.88
CA SER A 60 8.17 -3.50 7.08
C SER A 60 7.76 -4.86 7.68
N PHE A 61 7.50 -5.86 6.83
CA PHE A 61 7.02 -7.19 7.21
C PHE A 61 7.81 -8.29 6.47
N PRO A 62 9.06 -8.58 6.89
CA PRO A 62 9.95 -9.52 6.20
C PRO A 62 9.43 -10.96 6.09
N GLN A 63 8.52 -11.36 6.98
CA GLN A 63 7.89 -12.67 7.02
C GLN A 63 6.71 -12.85 6.04
N VAL A 64 6.41 -11.85 5.21
CA VAL A 64 5.33 -11.94 4.21
C VAL A 64 5.60 -13.06 3.21
N THR A 65 4.60 -13.92 2.95
CA THR A 65 4.78 -15.11 2.08
C THR A 65 3.98 -15.05 0.77
N ASN A 66 2.89 -14.28 0.72
CA ASN A 66 1.98 -14.19 -0.44
C ASN A 66 1.73 -12.73 -0.87
N LEU A 67 2.78 -11.93 -0.90
CA LEU A 67 2.72 -10.56 -1.38
C LEU A 67 2.42 -10.51 -2.89
N GLU A 68 1.30 -9.88 -3.23
CA GLU A 68 0.94 -9.51 -4.59
C GLU A 68 1.05 -7.99 -4.75
N THR A 69 1.76 -7.52 -5.78
CA THR A 69 1.82 -6.10 -6.14
C THR A 69 1.48 -5.89 -7.61
N GLY A 70 0.89 -4.75 -7.94
CA GLY A 70 0.56 -4.44 -9.33
C GLY A 70 0.03 -3.03 -9.52
N GLU A 71 -0.47 -2.77 -10.73
CA GLU A 71 -1.11 -1.51 -11.10
C GLU A 71 -2.63 -1.68 -11.17
N LEU A 72 -3.34 -0.70 -10.64
CA LEU A 72 -4.76 -0.49 -10.85
C LEU A 72 -4.95 0.33 -12.12
N TYR A 73 -5.83 -0.13 -13.01
CA TYR A 73 -6.19 0.61 -14.22
C TYR A 73 -7.66 0.41 -14.59
N LEU A 74 -8.22 1.36 -15.34
CA LEU A 74 -9.52 1.21 -15.99
C LEU A 74 -9.33 0.81 -17.45
N GLN A 75 -10.12 -0.17 -17.90
CA GLN A 75 -10.15 -0.58 -19.29
C GLN A 75 -11.09 0.34 -20.07
N ALA A 76 -10.55 1.20 -20.94
CA ALA A 76 -11.37 2.04 -21.81
C ALA A 76 -12.03 1.20 -22.92
N THR A 77 -13.17 1.67 -23.42
CA THR A 77 -13.89 1.05 -24.55
C THR A 77 -13.07 1.05 -25.84
N SER A 78 -12.08 1.94 -25.97
CA SER A 78 -11.11 1.97 -27.06
C SER A 78 -10.04 0.88 -26.99
N GLY A 79 -9.97 0.10 -25.90
CA GLY A 79 -8.93 -0.89 -25.65
C GLY A 79 -7.72 -0.38 -24.87
N ILE A 80 -7.60 0.94 -24.64
CA ILE A 80 -6.52 1.55 -23.86
C ILE A 80 -6.70 1.25 -22.35
N LYS A 81 -5.60 0.94 -21.65
CA LYS A 81 -5.56 0.85 -20.19
C LYS A 81 -5.25 2.21 -19.59
N LEU A 82 -6.13 2.72 -18.73
CA LEU A 82 -6.00 4.01 -18.05
C LEU A 82 -5.44 3.78 -16.64
N PRO A 83 -4.14 4.04 -16.38
CA PRO A 83 -3.54 3.78 -15.08
C PRO A 83 -4.15 4.70 -14.01
N LEU A 84 -4.39 4.14 -12.83
CA LEU A 84 -4.93 4.86 -11.68
C LEU A 84 -3.95 4.90 -10.52
N GLY A 85 -3.25 3.80 -10.22
CA GLY A 85 -2.33 3.72 -9.10
C GLY A 85 -1.68 2.35 -8.99
N VAL A 86 -0.99 2.10 -7.89
CA VAL A 86 -0.38 0.80 -7.59
C VAL A 86 -0.91 0.26 -6.27
N PHE A 87 -0.94 -1.07 -6.16
CA PHE A 87 -1.35 -1.75 -4.94
C PHE A 87 -0.30 -2.77 -4.49
N GLY A 88 -0.33 -3.07 -3.20
CA GLY A 88 0.30 -4.24 -2.61
C GLY A 88 -0.68 -4.90 -1.64
N LYS A 89 -0.86 -6.21 -1.71
CA LYS A 89 -1.73 -6.96 -0.81
C LYS A 89 -1.11 -8.29 -0.39
N PHE A 90 -1.45 -8.73 0.81
CA PHE A 90 -1.10 -10.06 1.31
C PHE A 90 -2.12 -10.49 2.37
N ASN A 91 -2.13 -11.77 2.70
CA ASN A 91 -3.04 -12.31 3.70
C ASN A 91 -2.51 -13.56 4.37
N LYS A 92 -3.06 -13.86 5.53
CA LYS A 92 -2.93 -15.15 6.19
C LYS A 92 -4.33 -15.54 6.63
N PHE A 93 -4.82 -16.65 6.11
CA PHE A 93 -6.06 -17.27 6.56
C PHE A 93 -5.73 -18.66 7.05
N THR A 94 -6.28 -19.06 8.18
CA THR A 94 -6.07 -20.42 8.68
C THR A 94 -7.06 -21.33 7.93
N VAL A 95 -6.55 -22.38 7.30
CA VAL A 95 -7.38 -23.43 6.66
C VAL A 95 -7.91 -24.37 7.72
#